data_AF-A0A847FAM8-F1
#
_entry.id   AF-A0A847FAM8-F1
#
_cell.length_a   1.000
_cell.length_b   1.000
_cell.length_c   1.000
_cell.angle_alpha   90.00
_cell.angle_beta   90.00
_cell.angle_gamma   90.00
#
_symmetry.space_group_name_H-M   'P 1'
#
loop_
_entity.id
_entity.type
_entity.pdbx_description
1 polymer ?
#
loop_
_entity_poly.entity_id
_entity_poly.type
_entity_poly.pdbx_seq_one_letter_code
_entity_poly.pdbx_strand_id
1 'polypeptide(L)'
;FTGVNGGSELMTGFAQNAVLSVAGTIIDGVKSGAIKRFYLVGGCDGAKPGRNYYTDFVKNSPKDSIVLTLGCGKYRFNDLNIGQIGGIPRLIDMGQCNDAYSAIQVALALAKAFNCGVNDLPLSLVLSWYEQKAVCILLTLLSLGIKNIYLGPSLPAFISPNVLGKLVEAFNIKPISTPEADMKAIAAGK
;
A
#
# COMPACT_ATOMS: atom_id res chain seq x y z
N PHE A 1 10.99 15.93 19.94
CA PHE A 1 9.55 15.78 19.66
C PHE A 1 9.31 14.37 19.16
N THR A 2 8.28 13.69 19.63
CA THR A 2 7.82 12.39 19.09
C THR A 2 6.80 12.62 17.98
N GLY A 3 6.65 11.65 17.08
CA GLY A 3 5.61 11.63 16.05
C GLY A 3 4.21 11.41 16.63
N VAL A 4 3.19 11.44 15.75
CA VAL A 4 1.77 11.37 16.13
C VAL A 4 1.37 10.07 16.84
N ASN A 5 2.16 9.00 16.69
CA ASN A 5 2.01 7.73 17.37
C ASN A 5 3.04 7.50 18.49
N GLY A 6 3.86 8.51 18.83
CA GLY A 6 4.83 8.44 19.92
C GLY A 6 6.23 7.96 19.52
N GLY A 7 6.48 7.63 18.25
CA GLY A 7 7.81 7.22 17.77
C GLY A 7 8.80 8.40 17.67
N SER A 8 10.09 8.13 17.84
CA SER A 8 11.16 9.14 17.75
C SER A 8 12.10 8.96 16.56
N GLU A 9 12.01 7.84 15.86
CA GLU A 9 12.88 7.47 14.75
C GLU A 9 12.04 7.00 13.56
N LEU A 10 12.51 7.29 12.34
CA LEU A 10 11.87 6.93 11.09
C LEU A 10 12.88 6.22 10.20
N MET A 11 12.60 4.97 9.82
CA MET A 11 13.38 4.26 8.82
C MET A 11 12.89 4.63 7.42
N THR A 12 13.78 5.08 6.54
CA THR A 12 13.46 5.54 5.18
C THR A 12 14.50 5.08 4.17
N GLY A 13 14.26 5.32 2.88
CA GLY A 13 15.26 5.11 1.82
C GLY A 13 15.11 3.80 1.03
N PHE A 14 13.96 3.14 1.12
CA PHE A 14 13.70 1.89 0.40
C PHE A 14 13.09 2.12 -0.99
N ALA A 15 13.71 3.00 -1.78
CA ALA A 15 13.37 3.15 -3.19
C ALA A 15 13.74 1.87 -3.99
N GLN A 16 13.47 1.86 -5.30
CA GLN A 16 13.60 0.67 -6.16
C GLN A 16 14.93 -0.10 -5.96
N ASN A 17 16.08 0.57 -6.04
CA ASN A 17 17.38 -0.12 -5.97
C ASN A 17 17.65 -0.78 -4.61
N ALA A 18 17.24 -0.12 -3.51
CA ALA A 18 17.41 -0.66 -2.17
C ALA A 18 16.54 -1.91 -1.98
N VAL A 19 15.27 -1.86 -2.40
CA VAL A 19 14.37 -3.03 -2.32
C VAL A 19 14.86 -4.15 -3.23
N LEU A 20 15.28 -3.84 -4.46
CA LEU A 20 15.77 -4.84 -5.40
C LEU A 20 17.09 -5.49 -4.92
N SER A 21 17.96 -4.77 -4.20
CA SER A 21 19.18 -5.36 -3.63
C SER A 21 18.92 -6.45 -2.59
N VAL A 22 17.72 -6.46 -1.98
CA VAL A 22 17.29 -7.48 -1.02
C VAL A 22 16.15 -8.35 -1.57
N ALA A 23 15.90 -8.31 -2.88
CA ALA A 23 14.81 -9.04 -3.52
C ALA A 23 14.91 -10.56 -3.28
N GLY A 24 16.12 -11.12 -3.25
CA GLY A 24 16.34 -12.53 -2.92
C GLY A 24 15.76 -12.89 -1.56
N THR A 25 16.11 -12.13 -0.51
CA THR A 25 15.59 -12.31 0.84
C THR A 25 14.07 -12.15 0.91
N ILE A 26 13.49 -11.19 0.17
CA ILE A 26 12.04 -11.01 0.09
C ILE A 26 11.38 -12.23 -0.57
N ILE A 27 11.92 -12.70 -1.70
CA ILE A 27 11.41 -13.86 -2.44
C ILE A 27 11.48 -15.12 -1.57
N ASP A 28 12.58 -15.33 -0.85
CA ASP A 28 12.76 -16.47 0.04
C ASP A 28 11.80 -16.40 1.24
N GLY A 29 11.58 -15.20 1.78
CA GLY A 29 10.57 -14.96 2.81
C GLY A 29 9.15 -15.31 2.34
N VAL A 30 8.81 -14.99 1.10
CA VAL A 30 7.51 -15.36 0.50
C VAL A 30 7.44 -16.88 0.27
N LYS A 31 8.46 -17.49 -0.34
CA LYS A 31 8.49 -18.93 -0.64
C LYS A 31 8.45 -19.80 0.62
N SER A 32 9.09 -19.37 1.70
CA SER A 32 9.06 -20.06 3.00
C SER A 32 7.76 -19.83 3.78
N GLY A 33 6.90 -18.91 3.34
CA GLY A 33 5.68 -18.53 4.04
C GLY A 33 5.91 -17.59 5.24
N ALA A 34 7.13 -17.12 5.46
CA ALA A 34 7.45 -16.11 6.48
C ALA A 34 6.81 -14.74 6.16
N ILE A 35 6.70 -14.41 4.87
CA ILE A 35 5.96 -13.24 4.37
C ILE A 35 4.76 -13.75 3.57
N LYS A 36 3.56 -13.59 4.12
CA LYS A 36 2.32 -14.05 3.48
C LYS A 36 1.66 -12.98 2.61
N ARG A 37 1.86 -11.70 2.91
CA ARG A 37 1.20 -10.60 2.18
C ARG A 37 1.96 -9.29 2.28
N PHE A 38 1.84 -8.49 1.23
CA PHE A 38 2.25 -7.10 1.17
C PHE A 38 1.01 -6.21 1.17
N TYR A 39 1.10 -5.08 1.87
CA TYR A 39 0.10 -4.02 1.81
C TYR A 39 0.79 -2.74 1.33
N LEU A 40 0.37 -2.21 0.19
CA LEU A 40 0.73 -0.85 -0.19
C LEU A 40 -0.24 0.11 0.49
N VAL A 41 0.19 0.71 1.60
CA VAL A 41 -0.58 1.71 2.35
C VAL A 41 0.10 3.05 2.19
N GLY A 42 -0.56 4.03 1.58
CA GLY A 42 0.09 5.32 1.32
C GLY A 42 -0.65 6.20 0.33
N GLY A 43 0.05 7.18 -0.23
CA GLY A 43 -0.51 8.22 -1.10
C GLY A 43 -0.45 9.59 -0.43
N CYS A 44 -1.57 10.32 -0.39
CA CYS A 44 -1.60 11.69 0.12
C CYS A 44 -2.46 11.84 1.39
N ASP A 45 -1.86 12.46 2.41
CA ASP A 45 -2.54 12.85 3.64
C ASP A 45 -3.27 14.20 3.49
N GLY A 46 -4.18 14.50 4.44
CA GLY A 46 -4.90 15.77 4.51
C GLY A 46 -5.67 15.92 5.83
N ALA A 47 -6.36 17.05 6.01
CA ALA A 47 -7.05 17.37 7.26
C ALA A 47 -8.41 16.67 7.47
N LYS A 48 -8.97 16.05 6.42
CA LYS A 48 -10.30 15.41 6.48
C LYS A 48 -10.34 14.31 7.57
N PRO A 49 -11.32 14.32 8.49
CA PRO A 49 -11.52 13.25 9.46
C PRO A 49 -11.69 11.87 8.81
N GLY A 50 -11.39 10.81 9.56
CA GLY A 50 -11.45 9.42 9.10
C GLY A 50 -10.11 8.84 8.64
N ARG A 51 -9.05 9.65 8.56
CA ARG A 51 -7.70 9.19 8.14
C ARG A 51 -6.93 8.41 9.22
N ASN A 52 -7.42 8.38 10.46
CA ASN A 52 -6.91 7.46 11.49
C ASN A 52 -7.10 6.00 11.06
N TYR A 53 -8.04 5.72 10.14
CA TYR A 53 -8.15 4.45 9.44
C TYR A 53 -6.78 3.89 9.00
N TYR A 54 -5.92 4.71 8.40
CA TYR A 54 -4.62 4.24 7.89
C TYR A 54 -3.64 3.89 9.02
N THR A 55 -3.66 4.66 10.10
CA THR A 55 -2.90 4.36 11.31
C THR A 55 -3.33 3.01 11.88
N ASP A 56 -4.63 2.82 12.07
CA ASP A 56 -5.20 1.63 12.69
C ASP A 56 -5.05 0.40 11.78
N PHE A 57 -5.19 0.58 10.47
CA PHE A 57 -4.92 -0.46 9.48
C PHE A 57 -3.47 -0.96 9.55
N VAL A 58 -2.49 -0.05 9.63
CA VAL A 58 -1.07 -0.43 9.71
C VAL A 58 -0.75 -1.06 11.07
N LYS A 59 -1.28 -0.51 12.17
CA LYS A 59 -1.12 -1.10 13.52
C LYS A 59 -1.65 -2.53 13.60
N ASN A 60 -2.79 -2.80 12.98
CA ASN A 60 -3.44 -4.10 13.01
C ASN A 60 -2.92 -5.08 11.94
N SER A 61 -1.99 -4.66 11.07
CA SER A 61 -1.49 -5.51 9.98
C SER A 61 -0.84 -6.81 10.52
N PRO A 62 -1.14 -7.98 9.93
CA PRO A 62 -0.64 -9.28 10.41
C PRO A 62 0.88 -9.32 10.53
N LYS A 63 1.41 -9.95 11.59
CA LYS A 63 2.87 -9.99 11.86
C LYS A 63 3.71 -10.64 10.76
N ASP A 64 3.09 -11.46 9.91
CA ASP A 64 3.67 -12.11 8.73
C ASP A 64 3.42 -11.31 7.43
N SER A 65 3.22 -9.99 7.54
CA SER A 65 3.02 -9.09 6.39
C SER A 65 4.00 -7.93 6.38
N ILE A 66 4.26 -7.39 5.19
CA ILE A 66 5.06 -6.19 4.97
C ILE A 66 4.15 -5.05 4.50
N VAL A 67 4.30 -3.87 5.07
CA VAL A 67 3.66 -2.63 4.67
C VAL A 67 4.64 -1.80 3.83
N LEU A 68 4.32 -1.64 2.55
CA LEU A 68 4.99 -0.69 1.65
C LEU A 68 4.28 0.65 1.76
N THR A 69 5.02 1.75 1.83
CA THR A 69 4.44 3.10 1.84
C THR A 69 5.17 4.07 0.93
N LEU A 70 4.46 5.12 0.53
CA LEU A 70 4.97 6.21 -0.29
C LEU A 70 4.07 7.44 -0.13
N GLY A 71 4.62 8.61 -0.41
CA GLY A 71 3.91 9.89 -0.31
C GLY A 71 3.59 10.30 1.13
N CYS A 72 3.00 11.48 1.30
CA CYS A 72 2.77 12.05 2.63
C CYS A 72 1.72 11.28 3.47
N GLY A 73 0.94 10.38 2.87
CA GLY A 73 0.07 9.45 3.60
C GLY A 73 0.81 8.64 4.68
N LYS A 74 2.12 8.41 4.48
CA LYS A 74 2.98 7.71 5.44
C LYS A 74 3.02 8.35 6.82
N TYR A 75 2.83 9.67 6.94
CA TYR A 75 2.94 10.38 8.22
C TYR A 75 1.85 9.99 9.23
N ARG A 76 0.84 9.22 8.81
CA ARG A 76 -0.14 8.61 9.69
C ARG A 76 0.43 7.45 10.52
N PHE A 77 1.52 6.83 10.08
CA PHE A 77 2.01 5.56 10.65
C PHE A 77 3.51 5.31 10.53
N ASN A 78 4.30 6.21 9.92
CA ASN A 78 5.73 5.99 9.69
C ASN A 78 6.59 6.01 10.96
N ASP A 79 6.04 6.53 12.05
CA ASP A 79 6.63 6.52 13.39
C ASP A 79 6.19 5.30 14.23
N LEU A 80 5.47 4.33 13.64
CA LEU A 80 5.16 3.06 14.28
C LEU A 80 6.32 2.08 14.14
N ASN A 81 6.68 1.44 15.24
CA ASN A 81 7.50 0.23 15.21
C ASN A 81 6.60 -1.01 15.10
N ILE A 82 6.43 -1.52 13.89
CA ILE A 82 5.67 -2.75 13.61
C ILE A 82 6.57 -3.99 13.48
N GLY A 83 7.86 -3.88 13.81
CA GLY A 83 8.83 -4.99 13.82
C GLY A 83 9.47 -5.29 12.46
N GLN A 84 10.07 -6.48 12.36
CA GLN A 84 10.83 -6.96 11.20
C GLN A 84 10.59 -8.45 10.95
N ILE A 85 10.78 -8.91 9.72
CA ILE A 85 10.71 -10.32 9.33
C ILE A 85 12.04 -10.68 8.66
N GLY A 86 12.79 -11.64 9.22
CA GLY A 86 14.08 -12.04 8.65
C GLY A 86 15.09 -10.90 8.50
N GLY A 87 15.07 -9.92 9.41
CA GLY A 87 15.91 -8.71 9.34
C GLY A 87 15.41 -7.62 8.38
N ILE A 88 14.32 -7.86 7.66
CA ILE A 88 13.68 -6.85 6.79
C ILE A 88 12.65 -6.07 7.63
N PRO A 89 12.73 -4.73 7.70
CA PRO A 89 11.70 -3.92 8.34
C PRO A 89 10.32 -4.20 7.76
N ARG A 90 9.30 -4.39 8.62
CA ARG A 90 7.92 -4.59 8.15
C ARG A 90 7.31 -3.32 7.57
N LEU A 91 7.85 -2.14 7.88
CA LEU A 91 7.45 -0.87 7.29
C LEU A 91 8.54 -0.37 6.34
N ILE A 92 8.24 -0.39 5.05
CA ILE A 92 9.18 -0.07 3.97
C ILE A 92 8.73 1.23 3.30
N ASP A 93 9.41 2.32 3.60
CA ASP A 93 9.18 3.62 2.98
C ASP A 93 9.91 3.76 1.64
N MET A 94 9.14 3.72 0.56
CA MET A 94 9.61 3.80 -0.82
C MET A 94 9.86 5.22 -1.32
N GLY A 95 9.48 6.25 -0.55
CA GLY A 95 9.76 7.65 -0.88
C GLY A 95 8.53 8.53 -1.08
N GLN A 96 8.60 9.46 -2.01
CA GLN A 96 7.56 10.44 -2.32
C GLN A 96 6.39 9.81 -3.10
N CYS A 97 5.36 10.59 -3.41
CA CYS A 97 4.21 10.08 -4.16
C CYS A 97 4.63 9.55 -5.55
N ASN A 98 5.60 10.21 -6.19
CA ASN A 98 6.17 9.81 -7.48
C ASN A 98 6.97 8.50 -7.41
N ASP A 99 7.43 8.07 -6.24
CA ASP A 99 8.02 6.74 -6.05
C ASP A 99 6.99 5.60 -6.16
N ALA A 100 5.72 5.92 -6.47
CA ALA A 100 4.78 4.95 -7.03
C ALA A 100 5.35 4.23 -8.26
N TYR A 101 6.19 4.91 -9.06
CA TYR A 101 6.95 4.25 -10.12
C TYR A 101 7.86 3.14 -9.58
N SER A 102 8.66 3.45 -8.56
CA SER A 102 9.53 2.48 -7.88
C SER A 102 8.73 1.29 -7.33
N ALA A 103 7.56 1.54 -6.73
CA ALA A 103 6.66 0.49 -6.25
C ALA A 103 6.14 -0.42 -7.37
N ILE A 104 5.76 0.16 -8.50
CA ILE A 104 5.33 -0.59 -9.69
C ILE A 104 6.48 -1.45 -10.23
N GLN A 105 7.70 -0.92 -10.33
CA GLN A 105 8.86 -1.68 -10.78
C GLN A 105 9.17 -2.88 -9.88
N VAL A 106 9.08 -2.69 -8.56
CA VAL A 106 9.23 -3.78 -7.58
C VAL A 106 8.14 -4.84 -7.77
N ALA A 107 6.88 -4.42 -7.91
CA ALA A 107 5.77 -5.36 -8.14
C ALA A 107 5.96 -6.16 -9.46
N LEU A 108 6.37 -5.51 -10.55
CA LEU A 108 6.66 -6.19 -11.82
C LEU A 108 7.82 -7.19 -11.69
N ALA A 109 8.88 -6.83 -10.96
CA ALA A 109 10.01 -7.72 -10.70
C ALA A 109 9.60 -8.95 -9.89
N LEU A 110 8.77 -8.77 -8.86
CA LEU A 110 8.23 -9.87 -8.06
C LEU A 110 7.29 -10.76 -8.89
N ALA A 111 6.38 -10.17 -9.67
CA ALA A 111 5.48 -10.91 -10.55
C ALA A 111 6.25 -11.79 -11.54
N LYS A 112 7.33 -11.24 -12.12
CA LYS A 112 8.26 -12.00 -12.98
C LYS A 112 8.95 -13.13 -12.21
N ALA A 113 9.42 -12.89 -11.00
CA ALA A 113 10.09 -13.91 -10.18
C ALA A 113 9.16 -15.06 -9.76
N PHE A 114 7.87 -14.79 -9.59
CA PHE A 114 6.84 -15.79 -9.27
C PHE A 114 6.12 -16.35 -10.50
N ASN A 115 6.47 -15.91 -11.70
CA ASN A 115 5.84 -16.30 -12.96
C ASN A 115 4.31 -16.12 -12.94
N CYS A 116 3.84 -14.96 -12.45
CA CYS A 116 2.43 -14.60 -12.35
C CYS A 116 2.17 -13.15 -12.79
N GLY A 117 0.89 -12.74 -12.86
CA GLY A 117 0.52 -11.34 -13.06
C GLY A 117 0.64 -10.52 -11.78
N VAL A 118 0.70 -9.19 -11.90
CA VAL A 118 0.77 -8.30 -10.72
C VAL A 118 -0.46 -8.44 -9.82
N ASN A 119 -1.63 -8.68 -10.41
CA ASN A 119 -2.87 -8.92 -9.65
C ASN A 119 -2.89 -10.29 -8.93
N ASP A 120 -1.98 -11.20 -9.27
CA ASP A 120 -1.85 -12.53 -8.62
C ASP A 120 -0.83 -12.51 -7.48
N LEU A 121 -0.08 -11.41 -7.32
CA LEU A 121 0.82 -11.24 -6.19
C LEU A 121 0.01 -11.16 -4.90
N PRO A 122 0.59 -11.59 -3.77
CA PRO A 122 0.00 -11.37 -2.45
C PRO A 122 0.18 -9.89 -2.05
N LEU A 123 -0.34 -8.95 -2.85
CA LEU A 123 -0.21 -7.51 -2.71
C LEU A 123 -1.60 -6.87 -2.70
N SER A 124 -1.88 -6.06 -1.68
CA SER A 124 -3.14 -5.34 -1.56
C SER A 124 -2.90 -3.84 -1.48
N LEU A 125 -3.69 -3.06 -2.24
CA LEU A 125 -3.52 -1.61 -2.36
C LEU A 125 -4.57 -0.89 -1.52
N VAL A 126 -4.10 -0.14 -0.51
CA VAL A 126 -4.92 0.65 0.42
C VAL A 126 -4.47 2.10 0.34
N LEU A 127 -5.06 2.83 -0.60
CA LEU A 127 -4.60 4.14 -1.03
C LEU A 127 -5.37 5.28 -0.34
N SER A 128 -4.59 6.27 0.09
CA SER A 128 -5.05 7.58 0.53
C SER A 128 -4.84 8.58 -0.58
N TRP A 129 -5.80 9.47 -0.81
CA TRP A 129 -5.64 10.56 -1.77
C TRP A 129 -6.09 11.90 -1.18
N TYR A 130 -5.64 12.99 -1.79
CA TYR A 130 -5.99 14.35 -1.39
C TYR A 130 -5.99 15.30 -2.59
N GLU A 131 -4.92 15.28 -3.38
CA GLU A 131 -4.71 16.19 -4.51
C GLU A 131 -4.49 15.43 -5.84
N GLN A 132 -4.15 16.17 -6.89
CA GLN A 132 -4.21 15.70 -8.27
C GLN A 132 -3.08 14.73 -8.64
N LYS A 133 -1.89 14.80 -8.00
CA LYS A 133 -0.84 13.80 -8.23
C LYS A 133 -1.30 12.40 -7.80
N ALA A 134 -2.03 12.29 -6.69
CA ALA A 134 -2.65 11.01 -6.30
C ALA A 134 -3.64 10.48 -7.35
N VAL A 135 -4.37 11.38 -8.04
CA VAL A 135 -5.26 11.01 -9.15
C VAL A 135 -4.46 10.49 -10.35
N CYS A 136 -3.35 11.14 -10.72
CA CYS A 136 -2.47 10.66 -11.79
C CYS A 136 -1.90 9.26 -11.49
N ILE A 137 -1.50 9.02 -10.24
CA ILE A 137 -1.01 7.70 -9.79
C ILE A 137 -2.13 6.66 -9.88
N LEU A 138 -3.34 6.98 -9.41
CA LEU A 138 -4.48 6.09 -9.55
C LEU A 138 -4.75 5.74 -11.02
N LEU A 139 -4.80 6.73 -11.92
CA LEU A 139 -4.99 6.50 -13.35
C LEU A 139 -3.88 5.64 -13.97
N THR A 140 -2.64 5.79 -13.51
CA THR A 140 -1.52 4.93 -13.92
C THR A 140 -1.74 3.48 -13.49
N LEU A 141 -2.20 3.24 -12.25
CA LEU A 141 -2.51 1.89 -11.79
C LEU A 141 -3.65 1.27 -12.60
N LEU A 142 -4.70 2.05 -12.88
CA LEU A 142 -5.82 1.59 -13.69
C LEU A 142 -5.39 1.30 -15.14
N SER A 143 -4.52 2.13 -15.75
CA SER A 143 -4.02 1.89 -17.12
C SER A 143 -3.14 0.64 -17.21
N LEU A 144 -2.42 0.30 -16.14
CA LEU A 144 -1.67 -0.95 -15.99
C LEU A 144 -2.56 -2.16 -15.68
N GLY A 145 -3.88 -1.98 -15.57
CA GLY A 145 -4.83 -3.06 -15.30
C GLY A 145 -4.82 -3.55 -13.85
N ILE A 146 -4.31 -2.75 -12.91
CA ILE A 146 -4.34 -3.08 -11.48
C ILE A 146 -5.77 -3.02 -10.96
N LYS A 147 -6.16 -4.04 -10.20
CA LYS A 147 -7.51 -4.20 -9.65
C LYS A 147 -7.51 -4.20 -8.12
N ASN A 148 -8.70 -4.24 -7.53
CA ASN A 148 -8.92 -4.44 -6.10
C ASN A 148 -8.32 -3.33 -5.21
N ILE A 149 -8.36 -2.08 -5.67
CA ILE A 149 -7.81 -0.92 -4.96
C ILE A 149 -8.83 -0.40 -3.94
N TYR A 150 -8.43 -0.32 -2.67
CA TYR A 150 -9.17 0.38 -1.63
C TYR A 150 -8.77 1.86 -1.64
N LEU A 151 -9.72 2.78 -1.80
CA LEU A 151 -9.49 4.21 -1.95
C LEU A 151 -10.25 5.03 -0.89
N GLY A 152 -9.55 5.94 -0.22
CA GLY A 152 -10.12 6.75 0.85
C GLY A 152 -9.41 8.08 1.14
N PRO A 153 -9.90 8.88 2.10
CA PRO A 153 -10.99 8.55 3.03
C PRO A 153 -12.40 8.74 2.46
N SER A 154 -12.54 9.33 1.27
CA SER A 154 -13.79 9.40 0.53
C SER A 154 -13.49 9.27 -0.96
N LEU A 155 -14.46 8.86 -1.77
CA LEU A 155 -14.29 8.86 -3.22
C LEU A 155 -14.18 10.30 -3.76
N PRO A 156 -13.47 10.54 -4.88
CA PRO A 156 -13.38 11.85 -5.50
C PRO A 156 -14.74 12.37 -5.98
N ALA A 157 -15.08 13.61 -5.57
CA ALA A 157 -16.36 14.23 -5.88
C ALA A 157 -16.56 14.50 -7.38
N PHE A 158 -15.48 14.53 -8.18
CA PHE A 158 -15.52 14.71 -9.62
C PHE A 158 -15.89 13.43 -10.39
N ILE A 159 -16.02 12.28 -9.72
CA ILE A 159 -16.42 11.02 -10.36
C ILE A 159 -17.94 10.91 -10.27
N SER A 160 -18.62 11.01 -11.42
CA SER A 160 -20.07 10.80 -11.48
C SER A 160 -20.44 9.34 -11.17
N PRO A 161 -21.67 9.06 -10.72
CA PRO A 161 -22.11 7.69 -10.44
C PRO A 161 -21.91 6.71 -11.61
N ASN A 162 -22.15 7.16 -12.84
CA ASN A 162 -21.96 6.34 -14.04
C ASN A 162 -20.48 5.99 -14.28
N VAL A 163 -19.58 6.96 -14.10
CA VAL A 163 -18.13 6.73 -14.23
C VAL A 163 -17.66 5.82 -13.10
N LEU A 164 -18.11 6.04 -11.87
CA LEU A 164 -17.80 5.17 -10.74
C LEU A 164 -18.23 3.72 -11.02
N GLY A 165 -19.45 3.52 -11.54
CA GLY A 165 -19.94 2.19 -11.92
C GLY A 165 -19.02 1.48 -12.90
N LYS A 166 -18.50 2.19 -13.90
CA LYS A 166 -17.53 1.64 -14.87
C LYS A 166 -16.18 1.31 -14.24
N LEU A 167 -15.70 2.14 -13.32
CA LEU A 167 -14.45 1.88 -12.59
C LEU A 167 -14.59 0.65 -11.67
N VAL A 168 -15.74 0.47 -11.02
CA VAL A 168 -16.03 -0.71 -10.19
C VAL A 168 -16.11 -1.96 -11.07
N GLU A 169 -16.84 -1.91 -12.18
CA GLU A 169 -16.98 -3.03 -13.13
C GLU A 169 -15.63 -3.49 -13.70
N ALA A 170 -14.78 -2.54 -14.13
CA ALA A 170 -13.52 -2.86 -14.78
C ALA A 170 -12.39 -3.23 -13.80
N PHE A 171 -12.29 -2.51 -12.68
CA PHE A 171 -11.12 -2.55 -11.80
C PHE A 171 -11.42 -2.99 -10.37
N ASN A 172 -12.69 -3.18 -10.01
CA ASN A 172 -13.10 -3.51 -8.64
C ASN A 172 -12.52 -2.52 -7.61
N ILE A 173 -12.58 -1.22 -7.91
CA ILE A 173 -12.21 -0.16 -6.97
C ILE A 173 -13.22 -0.11 -5.82
N LYS A 174 -12.74 0.04 -4.59
CA LYS A 174 -13.56 -0.03 -3.37
C LYS A 174 -13.36 1.22 -2.53
N PRO A 175 -14.42 1.85 -2.00
CA PRO A 175 -14.23 2.78 -0.89
C PRO A 175 -13.69 2.01 0.33
N ILE A 176 -12.89 2.67 1.16
CA ILE A 176 -12.52 2.11 2.48
C ILE A 176 -13.75 2.04 3.40
N SER A 177 -13.74 1.11 4.35
CA SER A 177 -14.73 0.97 5.41
C SER A 177 -14.11 1.17 6.80
N THR A 178 -14.10 0.15 7.67
CA THR A 178 -13.30 0.12 8.90
C THR A 178 -12.03 -0.70 8.69
N PRO A 179 -10.95 -0.42 9.43
CA PRO A 179 -9.70 -1.18 9.30
C PRO A 179 -9.90 -2.68 9.46
N GLU A 180 -10.72 -3.11 10.43
CA GLU A 180 -10.98 -4.53 10.69
C GLU A 180 -11.75 -5.19 9.54
N ALA A 181 -12.80 -4.51 9.04
CA ALA A 181 -13.63 -5.03 7.96
C ALA A 181 -12.83 -5.16 6.65
N ASP A 182 -12.06 -4.12 6.29
CA ASP A 182 -11.25 -4.13 5.09
C ASP A 182 -10.11 -5.16 5.18
N MET A 183 -9.46 -5.28 6.34
CA MET A 183 -8.42 -6.29 6.56
C MET A 183 -8.98 -7.72 6.46
N LYS A 184 -10.17 -7.97 7.01
CA LYS A 184 -10.86 -9.26 6.87
C LYS A 184 -11.24 -9.53 5.41
N ALA A 185 -11.73 -8.53 4.69
CA ALA A 185 -12.07 -8.65 3.28
C ALA A 185 -10.83 -8.93 2.41
N ILE A 186 -9.70 -8.27 2.70
CA ILE A 186 -8.42 -8.51 2.03
C ILE A 186 -7.88 -9.91 2.36
N ALA A 187 -8.03 -10.40 3.59
CA ALA A 187 -7.61 -11.75 3.95
C ALA A 187 -8.47 -12.83 3.27
N ALA A 188 -9.76 -12.56 3.05
CA ALA A 188 -10.70 -13.47 2.39
C ALA A 188 -10.61 -13.42 0.85
N GLY A 189 -10.21 -12.27 0.29
CA GLY A 189 -9.97 -12.09 -1.14
C GLY A 189 -8.57 -12.55 -1.54
N LYS A 190 -8.47 -13.22 -2.69
CA LYS A 190 -7.18 -13.31 -3.39
C LYS A 190 -6.84 -11.93 -3.93
#